data_AF-A0A6I7X9C0-F1
#
_entry.id   AF-A0A6I7X9C0-F1
#
_cell.length_a   1.000
_cell.length_b   1.000
_cell.length_c   1.000
_cell.angle_alpha   90.00
_cell.angle_beta   90.00
_cell.angle_gamma   90.00
#
_symmetry.space_group_name_H-M   'P 1'
#
loop_
_entity.id
_entity.type
_entity.pdbx_description
1 polymer ?
#
loop_
_entity_poly.entity_id
_entity_poly.type
_entity_poly.pdbx_seq_one_letter_code
_entity_poly.pdbx_strand_id
1 'polypeptide(L)'
;MNETKNKNDKIFFYQGGDDIRGNDCLKSIKQKIAELSNIKNISFLLGAGASSGAVPSMKTMYNDINNDITKVDGAEKVLYRSINGDNLEEILTILHAKKHYLQGIKKADSKEKSNVESLINRIENLMYSKINIDLSSEKTTKSLDLYKQFYQKTALRNKDLSRVNIFTTNNDLFNEKALDTLNINYNNGFGGGLERVFNPARFHYTFSKKIDANLEKFEPLENMVYLYKLHGSISWIEQEGNSLFNIHEIPVTGGEGNNKENHVLIYPTPLKQAQSLGTPYADLIREFQTKLSLPNSVIFIIGYSFSDEHLNNIIYQALASNSSISVVIFGEYKDCPLAKIKDSRIYRIFGTVQETNKIHYFEYIVTELLPNVDKNVDTTLLDDFVSSLNKALKRDDTA
;
A
#
# COMPACT_ATOMS: atom_id res chain seq x y z
N MET A 1 -2.94 40.70 -2.88
CA MET A 1 -3.66 40.84 -1.59
C MET A 1 -4.75 39.80 -1.54
N ASN A 2 -4.49 38.72 -0.79
CA ASN A 2 -5.45 37.92 -0.04
C ASN A 2 -4.61 36.85 0.70
N GLU A 3 -3.75 37.34 1.60
CA GLU A 3 -3.21 36.53 2.69
C GLU A 3 -4.29 36.41 3.76
N THR A 4 -5.28 35.55 3.53
CA THR A 4 -6.05 35.00 4.65
C THR A 4 -5.17 33.95 5.31
N LYS A 5 -4.38 34.38 6.30
CA LYS A 5 -3.84 33.49 7.34
C LYS A 5 -5.04 32.73 7.95
N ASN A 6 -5.27 31.50 7.51
CA ASN A 6 -6.28 30.62 8.10
C ASN A 6 -5.86 30.30 9.54
N LYS A 7 -6.52 30.96 10.49
CA LYS A 7 -6.27 30.86 11.93
C LYS A 7 -6.56 29.47 12.54
N ASN A 8 -7.06 28.49 11.76
CA ASN A 8 -7.54 27.20 12.28
C ASN A 8 -6.84 25.96 11.70
N ASP A 9 -5.81 26.11 10.85
CA ASP A 9 -5.08 24.96 10.32
C ASP A 9 -4.03 24.47 11.34
N LYS A 10 -4.22 23.26 11.88
CA LYS A 10 -3.24 22.60 12.77
C LYS A 10 -2.45 21.60 11.96
N ILE A 11 -1.50 22.09 11.17
CA ILE A 11 -0.60 21.26 10.38
C ILE A 11 0.72 21.11 11.14
N PHE A 12 1.23 19.88 11.16
CA PHE A 12 2.49 19.51 11.78
C PHE A 12 3.41 18.91 10.74
N PHE A 13 4.62 19.47 10.64
CA PHE A 13 5.67 18.99 9.75
C PHE A 13 6.98 18.88 10.53
N TYR A 14 7.35 17.65 10.86
CA TYR A 14 8.55 17.37 11.63
C TYR A 14 9.61 16.69 10.76
N GLN A 15 10.87 17.04 11.01
CA GLN A 15 12.03 16.33 10.52
C GLN A 15 12.81 15.82 11.73
N GLY A 16 12.83 14.50 11.92
CA GLY A 16 13.27 13.88 13.16
C GLY A 16 12.45 14.38 14.36
N GLY A 17 13.10 15.11 15.25
CA GLY A 17 12.46 15.73 16.42
C GLY A 17 12.07 17.19 16.24
N ASP A 18 12.51 17.84 15.17
CA ASP A 18 12.40 19.28 15.01
C ASP A 18 11.23 19.65 14.10
N ASP A 19 10.52 20.69 14.51
CA ASP A 19 9.41 21.25 13.77
C ASP A 19 9.94 22.19 12.69
N ILE A 20 9.80 21.79 11.43
CA ILE A 20 10.35 22.51 10.27
C ILE A 20 9.31 23.40 9.59
N ARG A 21 8.27 23.80 10.32
CA ARG A 21 7.28 24.78 9.83
C ARG A 21 7.95 26.10 9.44
N GLY A 22 7.89 26.44 8.15
CA GLY A 22 8.13 27.79 7.66
C GLY A 22 6.91 28.71 7.86
N ASN A 23 7.04 29.97 7.44
CA ASN A 23 5.94 30.96 7.45
C ASN A 23 4.69 30.48 6.67
N ASP A 24 4.88 29.62 5.67
CA ASP A 24 3.83 28.89 4.96
C ASP A 24 4.13 27.37 5.03
N CYS A 25 3.44 26.69 5.94
CA CYS A 25 3.66 25.26 6.21
C CYS A 25 3.28 24.39 5.00
N LEU A 26 2.18 24.71 4.31
CA LEU A 26 1.68 23.89 3.20
C LEU A 26 2.64 23.97 2.01
N LYS A 27 3.11 25.18 1.67
CA LYS A 27 4.09 25.38 0.59
C LYS A 27 5.40 24.64 0.87
N SER A 28 5.87 24.69 2.12
CA SER A 28 7.10 23.99 2.54
C SER A 28 6.96 22.47 2.39
N ILE A 29 5.82 21.90 2.77
CA ILE A 29 5.52 20.47 2.59
C ILE A 29 5.48 20.11 1.10
N LYS A 30 4.75 20.86 0.28
CA LYS A 30 4.64 20.60 -1.17
C LYS A 30 6.01 20.65 -1.86
N GLN A 31 6.83 21.65 -1.52
CA GLN A 31 8.19 21.75 -2.04
C GLN A 31 9.03 20.54 -1.63
N LYS A 32 8.99 20.14 -0.36
CA LYS A 32 9.78 18.99 0.11
C LYS A 32 9.33 17.69 -0.53
N ILE A 33 8.03 17.47 -0.68
CA ILE A 33 7.49 16.29 -1.37
C ILE A 33 7.92 16.27 -2.84
N ALA A 34 7.91 17.43 -3.52
CA ALA A 34 8.38 17.53 -4.90
C ALA A 34 9.88 17.20 -5.03
N GLU A 35 10.73 17.71 -4.12
CA GLU A 35 12.15 17.36 -4.05
C GLU A 35 12.33 15.84 -3.86
N LEU A 36 11.65 15.25 -2.89
CA LEU A 36 11.73 13.82 -2.60
C LEU A 36 11.17 12.97 -3.75
N SER A 37 10.16 13.44 -4.47
CA SER A 37 9.57 12.76 -5.64
C SER A 37 10.49 12.71 -6.87
N ASN A 38 11.56 13.52 -6.88
CA ASN A 38 12.58 13.52 -7.93
C ASN A 38 13.82 12.68 -7.59
N ILE A 39 13.84 12.02 -6.42
CA ILE A 39 14.93 11.12 -6.03
C ILE A 39 14.99 9.89 -6.94
N LYS A 40 16.18 9.36 -7.21
CA LYS A 40 16.39 8.21 -8.11
C LYS A 40 15.48 7.02 -7.79
N ASN A 41 15.48 6.55 -6.54
CA ASN A 41 14.72 5.39 -6.09
C ASN A 41 13.52 5.80 -5.24
N ILE A 42 12.31 5.48 -5.71
CA ILE A 42 11.07 5.82 -5.00
C ILE A 42 10.28 4.58 -4.68
N SER A 43 9.84 4.51 -3.43
CA SER A 43 8.94 3.49 -2.92
C SER A 43 7.74 4.14 -2.24
N PHE A 44 6.56 3.56 -2.40
CA PHE A 44 5.38 3.90 -1.62
C PHE A 44 4.96 2.66 -0.82
N LEU A 45 4.61 2.83 0.45
CA LEU A 45 3.97 1.81 1.26
C LEU A 45 2.53 2.24 1.54
N LEU A 46 1.59 1.57 0.88
CA LEU A 46 0.15 1.81 1.01
C LEU A 46 -0.44 0.81 2.02
N GLY A 47 -1.06 1.33 3.07
CA GLY A 47 -1.79 0.52 4.04
C GLY A 47 -3.31 0.65 3.90
N ALA A 48 -4.03 0.03 4.85
CA ALA A 48 -5.49 -0.06 4.81
C ALA A 48 -6.17 1.33 4.80
N GLY A 49 -5.49 2.36 5.31
CA GLY A 49 -5.95 3.75 5.25
C GLY A 49 -6.15 4.28 3.83
N ALA A 50 -5.39 3.79 2.83
CA ALA A 50 -5.54 4.20 1.44
C ALA A 50 -6.87 3.74 0.80
N SER A 51 -7.37 2.58 1.23
CA SER A 51 -8.64 2.01 0.74
C SER A 51 -9.82 2.20 1.71
N SER A 52 -9.62 2.93 2.82
CA SER A 52 -10.58 3.03 3.93
C SER A 52 -11.95 3.61 3.57
N GLY A 53 -12.06 4.33 2.45
CA GLY A 53 -13.33 4.84 1.93
C GLY A 53 -14.24 3.76 1.32
N ALA A 54 -13.68 2.63 0.90
CA ALA A 54 -14.39 1.53 0.27
C ALA A 54 -14.29 0.23 1.06
N VAL A 55 -13.10 -0.13 1.55
CA VAL A 55 -12.85 -1.36 2.31
C VAL A 55 -12.83 -1.05 3.81
N PRO A 56 -13.58 -1.79 4.64
CA PRO A 56 -13.59 -1.56 6.08
C PRO A 56 -12.22 -1.81 6.71
N SER A 57 -11.90 -1.04 7.75
CA SER A 57 -10.70 -1.32 8.57
C SER A 57 -10.81 -2.67 9.26
N MET A 58 -9.68 -3.30 9.61
CA MET A 58 -9.67 -4.57 10.36
C MET A 58 -10.51 -4.53 11.64
N LYS A 59 -10.52 -3.39 12.35
CA LYS A 59 -11.33 -3.20 13.57
C LYS A 59 -12.83 -3.17 13.26
N THR A 60 -13.22 -2.48 12.19
CA THR A 60 -14.61 -2.45 11.72
C THR A 60 -15.05 -3.85 11.27
N MET A 61 -14.19 -4.53 10.51
CA MET A 61 -14.44 -5.89 10.04
C MET A 61 -14.58 -6.87 11.20
N TYR A 62 -13.76 -6.76 12.25
CA TYR A 62 -13.89 -7.53 13.48
C TYR A 62 -15.26 -7.36 14.13
N ASN A 63 -15.71 -6.11 14.32
CA ASN A 63 -17.00 -5.82 14.93
C ASN A 63 -18.18 -6.38 14.11
N ASP A 64 -18.12 -6.22 12.79
CA ASP A 64 -19.15 -6.74 11.90
C ASP A 64 -19.21 -8.28 11.93
N ILE A 65 -18.05 -8.94 11.84
CA ILE A 65 -17.97 -10.41 11.90
C ILE A 65 -18.46 -10.93 13.24
N ASN A 66 -18.10 -10.27 14.35
CA ASN A 66 -18.60 -10.62 15.68
C ASN A 66 -20.15 -10.50 15.73
N ASN A 67 -20.72 -9.44 15.16
CA ASN A 67 -22.17 -9.28 15.08
C ASN A 67 -22.84 -10.36 14.20
N ASP A 68 -22.23 -10.76 13.10
CA ASP A 68 -22.77 -11.78 12.20
C ASP A 68 -22.61 -13.21 12.72
N ILE A 69 -21.62 -13.47 13.57
CA ILE A 69 -21.45 -14.75 14.28
C ILE A 69 -22.40 -14.85 15.47
N THR A 70 -22.61 -13.78 16.22
CA THR A 70 -23.51 -13.79 17.38
C THR A 70 -24.98 -13.94 17.02
N LYS A 71 -25.38 -13.59 15.79
CA LYS A 71 -26.74 -13.81 15.25
C LYS A 71 -27.04 -15.25 14.84
N VAL A 72 -26.03 -16.09 14.65
CA VAL A 72 -26.24 -17.50 14.27
C VAL A 72 -26.43 -18.33 15.52
N ASP A 73 -27.45 -19.18 15.53
CA ASP A 73 -27.65 -20.16 16.60
C ASP A 73 -26.94 -21.48 16.25
N GLY A 74 -26.16 -22.01 17.18
CA GLY A 74 -25.47 -23.29 17.00
C GLY A 74 -24.13 -23.42 17.73
N ALA A 75 -23.46 -24.55 17.47
CA ALA A 75 -22.17 -24.89 18.07
C ALA A 75 -21.04 -23.90 17.70
N GLU A 76 -21.13 -23.27 16.53
CA GLU A 76 -20.17 -22.25 16.07
C GLU A 76 -20.14 -21.00 16.96
N LYS A 77 -21.30 -20.52 17.40
CA LYS A 77 -21.41 -19.36 18.30
C LYS A 77 -20.84 -19.66 19.68
N VAL A 78 -21.10 -20.87 20.19
CA VAL A 78 -20.53 -21.32 21.47
C VAL A 78 -19.01 -21.40 21.37
N LEU A 79 -18.49 -21.98 20.27
CA LEU A 79 -17.07 -22.07 20.02
C LEU A 79 -16.43 -20.68 19.88
N TYR A 80 -17.02 -19.78 19.10
CA TYR A 80 -16.50 -18.42 18.92
C TYR A 80 -16.44 -17.63 20.24
N ARG A 81 -17.51 -17.70 21.05
CA ARG A 81 -17.54 -17.05 22.38
C ARG A 81 -16.57 -17.64 23.41
N SER A 82 -16.12 -18.88 23.20
CA SER A 82 -15.13 -19.51 24.07
C SER A 82 -13.70 -19.05 23.81
N ILE A 83 -13.46 -18.34 22.71
CA ILE A 83 -12.14 -17.85 22.31
C ILE A 83 -11.91 -16.47 22.90
N ASN A 84 -10.79 -16.32 23.60
CA ASN A 84 -10.35 -15.02 24.10
C ASN A 84 -9.43 -14.38 23.04
N GLY A 85 -9.88 -13.30 22.41
CA GLY A 85 -9.11 -12.58 21.39
C GLY A 85 -9.71 -11.22 21.08
N ASP A 86 -8.84 -10.20 21.07
CA ASP A 86 -9.24 -8.79 20.91
C ASP A 86 -9.32 -8.37 19.43
N ASN A 87 -8.79 -9.20 18.52
CA ASN A 87 -8.78 -8.96 17.08
C ASN A 87 -8.99 -10.25 16.27
N LEU A 88 -9.29 -10.11 14.97
CA LEU A 88 -9.53 -11.26 14.08
C LEU A 88 -8.30 -12.16 13.95
N GLU A 89 -7.10 -11.60 14.07
CA GLU A 89 -5.84 -12.33 13.93
C GLU A 89 -5.64 -13.33 15.07
N GLU A 90 -5.82 -12.90 16.31
CA GLU A 90 -5.78 -13.75 17.50
C GLU A 90 -6.87 -14.83 17.46
N ILE A 91 -8.08 -14.49 17.03
CA ILE A 91 -9.17 -15.47 16.94
C ILE A 91 -8.83 -16.55 15.91
N LEU A 92 -8.43 -16.16 14.70
CA LEU A 92 -8.06 -17.11 13.65
C LEU A 92 -6.82 -17.92 14.06
N THR A 93 -5.84 -17.31 14.75
CA THR A 93 -4.70 -18.02 15.35
C THR A 93 -5.16 -19.21 16.19
N ILE A 94 -6.05 -18.95 17.14
CA ILE A 94 -6.52 -19.95 18.09
C ILE A 94 -7.33 -21.02 17.35
N LEU A 95 -8.15 -20.63 16.38
CA LEU A 95 -8.91 -21.56 15.55
C LEU A 95 -8.01 -22.50 14.73
N HIS A 96 -6.99 -21.96 14.06
CA HIS A 96 -6.04 -22.77 13.28
C HIS A 96 -5.20 -23.67 14.20
N ALA A 97 -4.73 -23.18 15.34
CA ALA A 97 -4.04 -23.99 16.33
C ALA A 97 -4.92 -25.16 16.81
N LYS A 98 -6.20 -24.89 17.09
CA LYS A 98 -7.18 -25.92 17.45
C LYS A 98 -7.43 -26.91 16.30
N LYS A 99 -7.54 -26.44 15.06
CA LYS A 99 -7.66 -27.29 13.86
C LYS A 99 -6.48 -28.25 13.74
N HIS A 100 -5.25 -27.75 13.84
CA HIS A 100 -4.04 -28.58 13.76
C HIS A 100 -3.95 -29.59 14.91
N TYR A 101 -4.29 -29.17 16.13
CA TYR A 101 -4.37 -30.07 17.28
C TYR A 101 -5.35 -31.23 17.04
N LEU A 102 -6.57 -30.93 16.58
CA LEU A 102 -7.58 -31.95 16.28
C LEU A 102 -7.17 -32.86 15.11
N GLN A 103 -6.45 -32.35 14.12
CA GLN A 103 -5.93 -33.15 13.00
C GLN A 103 -4.75 -34.05 13.40
N GLY A 104 -3.93 -33.63 14.37
CA GLY A 104 -2.77 -34.38 14.85
C GLY A 104 -3.10 -35.57 15.76
N ILE A 105 -4.34 -35.71 16.23
CA ILE A 105 -4.73 -36.71 17.23
C ILE A 105 -5.57 -37.82 16.60
N LYS A 106 -5.19 -39.09 16.83
CA LYS A 106 -5.87 -40.27 16.28
C LYS A 106 -7.30 -40.51 16.78
N LYS A 107 -7.69 -39.94 17.93
CA LYS A 107 -9.02 -40.04 18.55
C LYS A 107 -9.67 -38.66 18.75
N ALA A 108 -9.54 -37.75 17.78
CA ALA A 108 -10.24 -36.47 17.84
C ALA A 108 -11.75 -36.65 17.60
N ASP A 109 -12.58 -35.84 18.26
CA ASP A 109 -14.01 -35.77 17.98
C ASP A 109 -14.23 -35.21 16.57
N SER A 110 -14.85 -36.00 15.69
CA SER A 110 -15.15 -35.61 14.31
C SER A 110 -16.11 -34.44 14.24
N LYS A 111 -17.01 -34.30 15.21
CA LYS A 111 -17.97 -33.20 15.29
C LYS A 111 -17.27 -31.90 15.66
N GLU A 112 -16.35 -31.94 16.62
CA GLU A 112 -15.55 -30.79 17.00
C GLU A 112 -14.66 -30.31 15.85
N LYS A 113 -14.02 -31.24 15.14
CA LYS A 113 -13.23 -30.93 13.94
C LYS A 113 -14.07 -30.22 12.87
N SER A 114 -15.25 -30.77 12.55
CA SER A 114 -16.16 -30.18 11.56
C SER A 114 -16.63 -28.78 11.97
N ASN A 115 -16.91 -28.56 13.26
CA ASN A 115 -17.34 -27.24 13.75
C ASN A 115 -16.21 -26.19 13.65
N VAL A 116 -14.97 -26.58 13.96
CA VAL A 116 -13.81 -25.68 13.82
C VAL A 116 -13.57 -25.32 12.35
N GLU A 117 -13.60 -26.31 11.45
CA GLU A 117 -13.43 -26.09 10.02
C GLU A 117 -14.56 -25.23 9.43
N SER A 118 -15.81 -25.46 9.85
CA SER A 118 -16.95 -24.64 9.43
C SER A 118 -16.84 -23.19 9.91
N LEU A 119 -16.45 -22.98 11.17
CA LEU A 119 -16.28 -21.63 11.72
C LEU A 119 -15.14 -20.87 11.02
N ILE A 120 -14.01 -21.52 10.76
CA ILE A 120 -12.89 -20.94 9.99
C ILE A 120 -13.38 -20.52 8.60
N ASN A 121 -13.98 -21.45 7.86
CA ASN A 121 -14.51 -21.18 6.52
C ASN A 121 -15.53 -20.04 6.53
N ARG A 122 -16.37 -19.94 7.57
CA ARG A 122 -17.35 -18.87 7.69
C ARG A 122 -16.70 -17.51 7.91
N ILE A 123 -15.72 -17.42 8.81
CA ILE A 123 -14.96 -16.18 9.04
C ILE A 123 -14.23 -15.76 7.77
N GLU A 124 -13.54 -16.70 7.10
CA GLU A 124 -12.83 -16.47 5.84
C GLU A 124 -13.76 -15.94 4.75
N ASN A 125 -14.93 -16.57 4.55
CA ASN A 125 -15.90 -16.11 3.55
C ASN A 125 -16.47 -14.72 3.88
N LEU A 126 -16.68 -14.41 5.17
CA LEU A 126 -17.12 -13.08 5.58
C LEU A 126 -16.02 -12.02 5.35
N MET A 127 -14.75 -12.35 5.61
CA MET A 127 -13.63 -11.48 5.29
C MET A 127 -13.52 -11.27 3.77
N TYR A 128 -13.54 -12.36 2.99
CA TYR A 128 -13.46 -12.31 1.53
C TYR A 128 -14.57 -11.45 0.94
N SER A 129 -15.83 -11.64 1.34
CA SER A 129 -16.96 -10.85 0.84
C SER A 129 -16.88 -9.36 1.22
N LYS A 130 -16.26 -9.02 2.35
CA LYS A 130 -16.04 -7.62 2.76
C LYS A 130 -14.87 -6.96 2.03
N ILE A 131 -13.88 -7.75 1.56
CA ILE A 131 -12.73 -7.25 0.80
C ILE A 131 -13.03 -7.24 -0.71
N ASN A 132 -13.70 -8.27 -1.23
CA ASN A 132 -14.10 -8.42 -2.62
C ASN A 132 -15.35 -7.58 -2.94
N ILE A 133 -15.16 -6.26 -2.97
CA ILE A 133 -16.23 -5.30 -3.23
C ILE A 133 -16.37 -5.08 -4.74
N ASP A 134 -17.59 -4.89 -5.23
CA ASP A 134 -17.82 -4.42 -6.59
C ASP A 134 -17.21 -3.02 -6.78
N LEU A 135 -16.26 -2.94 -7.70
CA LEU A 135 -15.53 -1.73 -8.03
C LEU A 135 -16.38 -0.71 -8.82
N SER A 136 -17.61 -1.07 -9.17
CA SER A 136 -18.56 -0.25 -9.93
C SER A 136 -19.49 0.61 -9.07
N SER A 137 -19.49 0.42 -7.74
CA SER A 137 -20.35 1.19 -6.83
C SER A 137 -19.86 2.64 -6.63
N GLU A 138 -20.75 3.60 -6.36
CA GLU A 138 -20.42 5.04 -6.27
C GLU A 138 -19.30 5.35 -5.25
N LYS A 139 -19.31 4.71 -4.07
CA LYS A 139 -18.24 4.88 -3.06
C LYS A 139 -16.92 4.29 -3.53
N THR A 140 -16.99 3.17 -4.24
CA THR A 140 -15.82 2.48 -4.76
C THR A 140 -15.18 3.26 -5.90
N THR A 141 -15.98 3.86 -6.78
CA THR A 141 -15.52 4.71 -7.89
C THR A 141 -14.71 5.90 -7.38
N LYS A 142 -15.15 6.57 -6.30
CA LYS A 142 -14.36 7.67 -5.70
C LYS A 142 -12.98 7.20 -5.25
N SER A 143 -12.91 6.06 -4.55
CA SER A 143 -11.63 5.49 -4.11
C SER A 143 -10.76 5.08 -5.30
N LEU A 144 -11.35 4.44 -6.32
CA LEU A 144 -10.67 4.05 -7.54
C LEU A 144 -10.12 5.25 -8.31
N ASP A 145 -10.89 6.35 -8.40
CA ASP A 145 -10.44 7.56 -9.08
C ASP A 145 -9.29 8.26 -8.33
N LEU A 146 -9.23 8.16 -7.00
CA LEU A 146 -8.07 8.58 -6.23
C LEU A 146 -6.83 7.73 -6.55
N TYR A 147 -6.96 6.41 -6.64
CA TYR A 147 -5.86 5.55 -7.09
C TYR A 147 -5.43 5.87 -8.52
N LYS A 148 -6.37 6.15 -9.44
CA LYS A 148 -6.03 6.59 -10.80
C LYS A 148 -5.22 7.89 -10.78
N GLN A 149 -5.67 8.90 -10.04
CA GLN A 149 -4.94 10.16 -9.89
C GLN A 149 -3.55 9.94 -9.27
N PHE A 150 -3.43 9.05 -8.29
CA PHE A 150 -2.15 8.68 -7.70
C PHE A 150 -1.19 8.12 -8.75
N TYR A 151 -1.63 7.15 -9.56
CA TYR A 151 -0.80 6.55 -10.60
C TYR A 151 -0.48 7.51 -11.74
N GLN A 152 -1.41 8.36 -12.16
CA GLN A 152 -1.16 9.42 -13.14
C GLN A 152 -0.05 10.37 -12.69
N LYS A 153 -0.01 10.71 -11.39
CA LYS A 153 1.01 11.60 -10.82
C LYS A 153 2.33 10.93 -10.48
N THR A 154 2.39 9.60 -10.35
CA THR A 154 3.59 8.91 -9.85
C THR A 154 4.24 7.99 -10.87
N ALA A 155 3.47 7.33 -11.74
CA ALA A 155 4.02 6.44 -12.77
C ALA A 155 4.78 7.22 -13.85
N LEU A 156 4.31 8.45 -14.14
CA LEU A 156 4.94 9.51 -14.92
C LEU A 156 6.36 9.85 -14.44
N ARG A 157 7.45 9.21 -14.90
CA ARG A 157 8.81 9.58 -14.48
C ARG A 157 9.79 9.70 -15.63
N ASN A 158 10.78 10.58 -15.45
CA ASN A 158 11.90 10.71 -16.37
C ASN A 158 12.62 9.36 -16.55
N LYS A 159 13.07 9.08 -17.77
CA LYS A 159 13.70 7.81 -18.18
C LYS A 159 14.90 7.43 -17.31
N ASP A 160 15.66 8.42 -16.85
CA ASP A 160 16.88 8.23 -16.05
C ASP A 160 16.60 7.85 -14.60
N LEU A 161 15.36 8.04 -14.12
CA LEU A 161 14.94 7.67 -12.79
C LEU A 161 14.44 6.23 -12.77
N SER A 162 14.61 5.56 -11.62
CA SER A 162 14.08 4.19 -11.47
C SER A 162 12.55 4.21 -11.47
N ARG A 163 11.95 3.08 -11.84
CA ARG A 163 10.50 2.92 -11.78
C ARG A 163 10.01 2.87 -10.33
N VAL A 164 8.78 3.35 -10.15
CA VAL A 164 8.18 3.41 -8.82
C VAL A 164 7.91 2.01 -8.30
N ASN A 165 8.30 1.77 -7.05
CA ASN A 165 7.95 0.56 -6.32
C ASN A 165 6.75 0.85 -5.42
N ILE A 166 5.65 0.16 -5.62
CA ILE A 166 4.46 0.23 -4.78
C ILE A 166 4.41 -1.01 -3.92
N PHE A 167 4.63 -0.85 -2.63
CA PHE A 167 4.40 -1.86 -1.62
C PHE A 167 3.02 -1.63 -1.01
N THR A 168 2.25 -2.70 -0.84
CA THR A 168 0.94 -2.61 -0.19
C THR A 168 0.74 -3.77 0.77
N THR A 169 0.12 -3.47 1.91
CA THR A 169 -0.39 -4.48 2.84
C THR A 169 -1.86 -4.80 2.57
N ASN A 170 -2.47 -4.13 1.59
CA ASN A 170 -3.89 -4.32 1.27
C ASN A 170 -4.07 -5.51 0.36
N ASN A 171 -5.11 -6.30 0.65
CA ASN A 171 -5.46 -7.47 -0.14
C ASN A 171 -6.46 -7.17 -1.26
N ASP A 172 -7.00 -5.95 -1.30
CA ASP A 172 -7.93 -5.45 -2.32
C ASP A 172 -7.26 -5.29 -3.70
N LEU A 173 -8.08 -5.10 -4.76
CA LEU A 173 -7.63 -4.99 -6.15
C LEU A 173 -7.64 -3.56 -6.70
N PHE A 174 -7.63 -2.53 -5.85
CA PHE A 174 -7.68 -1.13 -6.34
C PHE A 174 -6.45 -0.76 -7.17
N ASN A 175 -5.27 -1.26 -6.76
CA ASN A 175 -4.02 -0.94 -7.44
C ASN A 175 -4.02 -1.48 -8.87
N GLU A 176 -4.30 -2.78 -9.02
CA GLU A 176 -4.39 -3.46 -10.31
C GLU A 176 -5.48 -2.85 -11.18
N LYS A 177 -6.69 -2.63 -10.64
CA LYS A 177 -7.78 -2.04 -11.42
C LYS A 177 -7.44 -0.64 -11.91
N ALA A 178 -6.80 0.19 -11.09
CA ALA A 178 -6.39 1.54 -11.49
C ALA A 178 -5.32 1.50 -12.59
N LEU A 179 -4.32 0.61 -12.46
CA LEU A 179 -3.26 0.41 -13.45
C LEU A 179 -3.81 -0.09 -14.79
N ASP A 180 -4.70 -1.09 -14.76
CA ASP A 180 -5.36 -1.63 -15.95
C ASP A 180 -6.21 -0.55 -16.63
N THR A 181 -6.98 0.23 -15.87
CA THR A 181 -7.85 1.29 -16.43
C THR A 181 -7.04 2.42 -17.07
N LEU A 182 -5.85 2.72 -16.52
CA LEU A 182 -4.94 3.73 -17.06
C LEU A 182 -4.00 3.20 -18.15
N ASN A 183 -4.06 1.90 -18.45
CA ASN A 183 -3.16 1.23 -19.38
C ASN A 183 -1.67 1.45 -19.00
N ILE A 184 -1.37 1.44 -17.70
CA ILE A 184 -0.01 1.52 -17.15
C ILE A 184 0.50 0.10 -16.97
N ASN A 185 1.68 -0.19 -17.52
CA ASN A 185 2.28 -1.50 -17.36
C ASN A 185 2.73 -1.69 -15.90
N TYR A 186 2.50 -2.87 -15.34
CA TYR A 186 3.01 -3.18 -14.01
C TYR A 186 3.57 -4.59 -13.93
N ASN A 187 4.48 -4.77 -12.99
CA ASN A 187 5.06 -6.06 -12.68
C ASN A 187 4.75 -6.38 -11.22
N ASN A 188 3.87 -7.37 -11.02
CA ASN A 188 3.46 -7.86 -9.71
C ASN A 188 4.12 -9.21 -9.34
N GLY A 189 5.16 -9.62 -10.07
CA GLY A 189 5.82 -10.92 -9.88
C GLY A 189 5.09 -12.09 -10.55
N PHE A 190 3.90 -11.89 -11.08
CA PHE A 190 3.20 -12.89 -11.88
C PHE A 190 3.52 -12.72 -13.36
N GLY A 191 3.48 -13.82 -14.10
CA GLY A 191 3.32 -13.71 -15.54
C GLY A 191 3.07 -15.04 -16.20
N GLY A 192 3.03 -14.99 -17.53
CA GLY A 192 2.31 -15.98 -18.32
C GLY A 192 0.97 -15.40 -18.78
N GLY A 193 0.44 -15.92 -19.89
CA GLY A 193 -0.80 -15.43 -20.48
C GLY A 193 -2.02 -16.21 -19.98
N LEU A 194 -2.00 -17.53 -20.18
CA LEU A 194 -3.10 -18.43 -19.80
C LEU A 194 -3.07 -18.76 -18.31
N GLU A 195 -1.88 -19.07 -17.79
CA GLU A 195 -1.63 -19.29 -16.37
C GLU A 195 -0.66 -18.22 -15.87
N ARG A 196 -1.11 -17.43 -14.90
CA ARG A 196 -0.28 -16.40 -14.27
C ARG A 196 0.38 -17.01 -13.05
N VAL A 197 1.63 -17.43 -13.19
CA VAL A 197 2.41 -18.06 -12.11
C VAL A 197 3.32 -17.04 -11.45
N PHE A 198 3.37 -17.05 -10.12
CA PHE A 198 4.30 -16.21 -9.36
C PHE A 198 5.74 -16.66 -9.61
N ASN A 199 6.62 -15.73 -9.96
CA ASN A 199 8.05 -15.96 -10.03
C ASN A 199 8.79 -14.69 -9.55
N PRO A 200 9.51 -14.75 -8.43
CA PRO A 200 10.19 -13.58 -7.88
C PRO A 200 11.28 -13.02 -8.79
N ALA A 201 11.87 -13.83 -9.67
CA ALA A 201 12.84 -13.35 -10.65
C ALA A 201 12.24 -12.28 -11.58
N ARG A 202 10.90 -12.26 -11.75
CA ARG A 202 10.25 -11.25 -12.58
C ARG A 202 10.45 -9.84 -12.06
N PHE A 203 10.61 -9.61 -10.75
CA PHE A 203 10.87 -8.26 -10.21
C PHE A 203 12.21 -7.67 -10.66
N HIS A 204 13.09 -8.49 -11.25
CA HIS A 204 14.36 -8.06 -11.85
C HIS A 204 14.23 -7.73 -13.35
N TYR A 205 13.08 -8.00 -13.97
CA TYR A 205 12.82 -7.70 -15.37
C TYR A 205 12.10 -6.37 -15.54
N THR A 206 12.61 -5.56 -16.46
CA THR A 206 11.99 -4.30 -16.89
C THR A 206 11.50 -4.42 -18.34
N PHE A 207 10.36 -3.81 -18.65
CA PHE A 207 9.94 -3.65 -20.03
C PHE A 207 10.74 -2.53 -20.69
N SER A 208 11.21 -2.80 -21.91
CA SER A 208 11.93 -1.82 -22.72
C SER A 208 11.36 -1.77 -24.13
N LYS A 209 11.23 -0.56 -24.66
CA LYS A 209 10.87 -0.29 -26.04
C LYS A 209 12.13 -0.32 -26.90
N LYS A 210 12.09 -1.04 -28.02
CA LYS A 210 13.14 -0.99 -29.03
C LYS A 210 13.00 0.32 -29.82
N ILE A 211 14.02 1.17 -29.82
CA ILE A 211 14.01 2.47 -30.53
C ILE A 211 14.35 2.27 -32.00
N ASP A 212 15.36 1.44 -32.26
CA ASP A 212 15.86 1.16 -33.59
C ASP A 212 16.04 -0.36 -33.74
N ALA A 213 15.44 -0.91 -34.80
CA ALA A 213 15.50 -2.33 -35.10
C ALA A 213 16.93 -2.82 -35.38
N ASN A 214 17.77 -1.96 -35.97
CA ASN A 214 19.09 -2.32 -36.48
C ASN A 214 20.21 -2.12 -35.46
N LEU A 215 20.04 -1.21 -34.50
CA LEU A 215 21.09 -0.84 -33.54
C LEU A 215 20.93 -1.49 -32.16
N GLU A 216 19.94 -2.38 -31.98
CA GLU A 216 19.62 -3.02 -30.68
C GLU A 216 19.56 -2.04 -29.50
N LYS A 217 19.09 -0.80 -29.75
CA LYS A 217 18.92 0.21 -28.71
C LYS A 217 17.57 0.05 -28.05
N PHE A 218 17.59 -0.16 -26.74
CA PHE A 218 16.42 -0.33 -25.89
C PHE A 218 16.30 0.83 -24.92
N GLU A 219 15.09 1.37 -24.82
CA GLU A 219 14.73 2.39 -23.85
C GLU A 219 13.76 1.80 -22.83
N PRO A 220 13.98 1.95 -21.52
CA PRO A 220 13.02 1.53 -20.51
C PRO A 220 11.65 2.21 -20.71
N LEU A 221 10.56 1.45 -20.60
CA LEU A 221 9.21 1.97 -20.79
C LEU A 221 8.85 2.96 -19.68
N GLU A 222 8.42 4.18 -20.01
CA GLU A 222 8.22 5.28 -19.05
C GLU A 222 7.08 5.00 -18.05
N ASN A 223 5.94 4.49 -18.53
CA ASN A 223 4.75 4.19 -17.71
C ASN A 223 4.76 2.76 -17.17
N MET A 224 5.74 2.45 -16.31
CA MET A 224 5.85 1.16 -15.65
C MET A 224 6.00 1.29 -14.13
N VAL A 225 5.28 0.45 -13.38
CA VAL A 225 5.42 0.35 -11.91
C VAL A 225 5.71 -1.08 -11.48
N TYR A 226 6.38 -1.23 -10.34
CA TYR A 226 6.49 -2.53 -9.66
C TYR A 226 5.50 -2.56 -8.51
N LEU A 227 4.64 -3.59 -8.45
CA LEU A 227 3.61 -3.73 -7.41
C LEU A 227 3.93 -4.94 -6.54
N TYR A 228 4.09 -4.73 -5.23
CA TYR A 228 4.43 -5.76 -4.25
C TYR A 228 3.32 -5.84 -3.20
N LYS A 229 2.56 -6.94 -3.22
CA LYS A 229 1.51 -7.21 -2.23
C LYS A 229 2.06 -8.01 -1.06
N LEU A 230 2.56 -7.33 -0.04
CA LEU A 230 3.29 -7.92 1.09
C LEU A 230 2.43 -8.88 1.93
N HIS A 231 1.11 -8.67 1.97
CA HIS A 231 0.16 -9.52 2.72
C HIS A 231 -0.71 -10.40 1.81
N GLY A 232 -0.37 -10.50 0.52
CA GLY A 232 -1.13 -11.30 -0.44
C GLY A 232 -2.29 -10.54 -1.09
N SER A 233 -3.10 -11.26 -1.85
CA SER A 233 -4.21 -10.71 -2.65
C SER A 233 -5.40 -11.65 -2.62
N ILE A 234 -6.61 -11.10 -2.81
CA ILE A 234 -7.81 -11.93 -3.03
C ILE A 234 -7.73 -12.72 -4.33
N SER A 235 -6.86 -12.31 -5.26
CA SER A 235 -6.64 -12.96 -6.56
C SER A 235 -5.66 -14.12 -6.52
N TRP A 236 -5.03 -14.42 -5.39
CA TRP A 236 -3.98 -15.44 -5.31
C TRP A 236 -4.52 -16.75 -4.80
N ILE A 237 -4.25 -17.83 -5.53
CA ILE A 237 -4.59 -19.19 -5.16
C ILE A 237 -3.34 -20.07 -5.13
N GLU A 238 -3.33 -21.04 -4.23
CA GLU A 238 -2.37 -22.13 -4.26
C GLU A 238 -2.95 -23.27 -5.11
N GLN A 239 -2.23 -23.65 -6.16
CA GLN A 239 -2.58 -24.75 -7.04
C GLN A 239 -1.35 -25.64 -7.23
N GLU A 240 -1.46 -26.90 -6.85
CA GLU A 240 -0.41 -27.88 -7.10
C GLU A 240 -0.33 -28.18 -8.61
N GLY A 241 0.85 -28.00 -9.19
CA GLY A 241 1.10 -28.22 -10.61
C GLY A 241 2.56 -28.57 -10.89
N ASN A 242 2.90 -28.84 -12.16
CA ASN A 242 4.27 -29.12 -12.59
C ASN A 242 5.12 -27.84 -12.76
N SER A 243 4.91 -26.86 -11.88
CA SER A 243 5.59 -25.57 -11.87
C SER A 243 6.55 -25.52 -10.68
N LEU A 244 7.65 -24.79 -10.82
CA LEU A 244 8.56 -24.52 -9.69
C LEU A 244 7.89 -23.68 -8.59
N PHE A 245 6.77 -23.02 -8.92
CA PHE A 245 5.98 -22.19 -8.02
C PHE A 245 4.50 -22.54 -8.14
N ASN A 246 3.85 -22.76 -7.01
CA ASN A 246 2.45 -23.22 -6.91
C ASN A 246 1.43 -22.08 -6.73
N ILE A 247 1.88 -20.83 -6.76
CA ILE A 247 1.00 -19.67 -6.56
C ILE A 247 0.59 -19.11 -7.90
N HIS A 248 -0.72 -19.08 -8.13
CA HIS A 248 -1.34 -18.58 -9.34
C HIS A 248 -2.20 -17.35 -9.05
N GLU A 249 -2.25 -16.42 -10.01
CA GLU A 249 -3.16 -15.28 -9.99
C GLU A 249 -4.36 -15.55 -10.89
N ILE A 250 -5.56 -15.49 -10.32
CA ILE A 250 -6.83 -15.67 -11.03
C ILE A 250 -7.58 -14.33 -11.14
N PRO A 251 -8.33 -14.11 -12.24
CA PRO A 251 -9.22 -12.97 -12.33
C PRO A 251 -10.35 -13.12 -11.30
N VAL A 252 -10.60 -12.07 -10.52
CA VAL A 252 -11.68 -12.02 -9.54
C VAL A 252 -12.72 -11.01 -9.99
N THR A 253 -13.97 -11.45 -10.06
CA THR A 253 -15.11 -10.55 -10.28
C THR A 253 -15.55 -9.94 -8.94
N GLY A 254 -15.61 -8.61 -8.87
CA GLY A 254 -16.04 -7.89 -7.68
C GLY A 254 -17.48 -8.22 -7.30
N GLY A 255 -17.74 -8.42 -6.01
CA GLY A 255 -19.09 -8.71 -5.50
C GLY A 255 -19.54 -10.18 -5.62
N GLU A 256 -18.75 -11.05 -6.26
CA GLU A 256 -19.01 -12.49 -6.27
C GLU A 256 -18.49 -13.16 -4.99
N GLY A 257 -19.23 -14.17 -4.53
CA GLY A 257 -18.81 -15.02 -3.43
C GLY A 257 -17.59 -15.86 -3.80
N ASN A 258 -16.88 -16.37 -2.79
CA ASN A 258 -15.74 -17.25 -3.02
C ASN A 258 -16.21 -18.55 -3.70
N ASN A 259 -15.88 -18.72 -4.99
CA ASN A 259 -16.09 -19.97 -5.71
C ASN A 259 -15.05 -20.98 -5.21
N LYS A 260 -15.46 -21.71 -4.17
CA LYS A 260 -14.71 -22.71 -3.45
C LYS A 260 -14.09 -23.74 -4.40
N GLU A 261 -12.76 -23.78 -4.45
CA GLU A 261 -11.98 -25.03 -4.52
C GLU A 261 -10.49 -24.79 -4.23
N ASN A 262 -9.96 -23.57 -4.45
CA ASN A 262 -8.56 -23.25 -4.16
C ASN A 262 -8.45 -22.11 -3.13
N HIS A 263 -7.63 -22.34 -2.09
CA HIS A 263 -7.47 -21.42 -0.96
C HIS A 263 -6.95 -20.05 -1.41
N VAL A 264 -7.78 -19.02 -1.22
CA VAL A 264 -7.38 -17.62 -1.40
C VAL A 264 -6.44 -17.22 -0.27
N LEU A 265 -5.22 -16.83 -0.62
CA LEU A 265 -4.12 -16.62 0.31
C LEU A 265 -4.22 -15.26 1.01
N ILE A 266 -5.13 -15.11 1.98
CA ILE A 266 -5.17 -13.94 2.87
C ILE A 266 -5.41 -14.41 4.30
N TYR A 267 -4.35 -14.40 5.11
CA TYR A 267 -4.48 -14.69 6.53
C TYR A 267 -3.69 -13.70 7.38
N PRO A 268 -4.36 -12.87 8.20
CA PRO A 268 -3.73 -12.30 9.37
C PRO A 268 -3.74 -13.40 10.44
N THR A 269 -2.85 -14.38 10.34
CA THR A 269 -2.69 -15.44 11.35
C THR A 269 -1.21 -15.68 11.55
N PRO A 270 -0.73 -16.29 12.64
CA PRO A 270 0.67 -16.71 12.79
C PRO A 270 1.06 -17.85 11.84
N LEU A 271 0.12 -18.43 11.09
CA LEU A 271 0.49 -19.16 9.88
C LEU A 271 1.18 -18.21 8.88
N LYS A 272 0.91 -16.90 8.90
CA LYS A 272 1.71 -15.85 8.24
C LYS A 272 3.15 -15.84 8.70
N GLN A 273 3.51 -16.17 9.93
CA GLN A 273 4.93 -16.29 10.31
C GLN A 273 5.57 -17.53 9.67
N ALA A 274 4.92 -18.70 9.72
CA ALA A 274 5.45 -19.91 9.07
C ALA A 274 5.43 -19.82 7.52
N GLN A 275 4.39 -19.24 6.93
CA GLN A 275 4.22 -19.00 5.49
C GLN A 275 5.03 -17.79 5.01
N SER A 276 5.37 -16.82 5.88
CA SER A 276 6.30 -15.73 5.53
C SER A 276 7.73 -16.21 5.29
N LEU A 277 8.05 -17.41 5.78
CA LEU A 277 9.32 -18.09 5.48
C LEU A 277 9.29 -18.79 4.11
N GLY A 278 8.11 -18.97 3.51
CA GLY A 278 7.91 -19.57 2.20
C GLY A 278 7.68 -18.55 1.09
N THR A 279 7.80 -19.00 -0.16
CA THR A 279 7.34 -18.27 -1.34
C THR A 279 5.80 -18.19 -1.32
N PRO A 280 5.18 -17.05 -1.65
CA PRO A 280 5.76 -15.85 -2.28
C PRO A 280 6.25 -14.79 -1.31
N TYR A 281 5.89 -14.91 -0.02
CA TYR A 281 6.07 -13.86 0.97
C TYR A 281 7.53 -13.57 1.31
N ALA A 282 8.34 -14.61 1.52
CA ALA A 282 9.77 -14.44 1.81
C ALA A 282 10.48 -13.65 0.70
N ASP A 283 10.10 -13.91 -0.56
CA ASP A 283 10.67 -13.24 -1.72
C ASP A 283 10.22 -11.79 -1.81
N LEU A 284 8.93 -11.50 -1.55
CA LEU A 284 8.40 -10.13 -1.53
C LEU A 284 9.02 -9.28 -0.42
N ILE A 285 9.23 -9.88 0.75
CA ILE A 285 9.92 -9.25 1.89
C ILE A 285 11.38 -8.97 1.54
N ARG A 286 12.06 -9.92 0.90
CA ARG A 286 13.45 -9.74 0.44
C ARG A 286 13.54 -8.63 -0.61
N GLU A 287 12.59 -8.55 -1.54
CA GLU A 287 12.51 -7.43 -2.49
C GLU A 287 12.28 -6.10 -1.76
N PHE A 288 11.40 -6.05 -0.77
CA PHE A 288 11.18 -4.86 0.05
C PHE A 288 12.48 -4.40 0.73
N GLN A 289 13.19 -5.30 1.42
CA GLN A 289 14.51 -5.01 2.01
C GLN A 289 15.51 -4.51 0.96
N THR A 290 15.56 -5.16 -0.20
CA THR A 290 16.49 -4.83 -1.29
C THR A 290 16.23 -3.43 -1.83
N LYS A 291 14.96 -3.07 -2.11
CA LYS A 291 14.62 -1.74 -2.64
C LYS A 291 14.90 -0.62 -1.63
N LEU A 292 14.69 -0.86 -0.34
CA LEU A 292 15.02 0.13 0.70
C LEU A 292 16.53 0.29 0.93
N SER A 293 17.31 -0.74 0.64
CA SER A 293 18.77 -0.69 0.74
C SER A 293 19.43 0.07 -0.43
N LEU A 294 18.68 0.42 -1.48
CA LEU A 294 19.22 1.18 -2.62
C LEU A 294 19.64 2.60 -2.20
N PRO A 295 20.78 3.13 -2.68
CA PRO A 295 21.22 4.48 -2.36
C PRO A 295 20.27 5.52 -2.99
N ASN A 296 20.19 6.71 -2.40
CA ASN A 296 19.29 7.78 -2.83
C ASN A 296 17.87 7.23 -3.01
N SER A 297 17.31 6.71 -1.91
CA SER A 297 15.96 6.14 -1.87
C SER A 297 15.05 6.95 -0.96
N VAL A 298 13.79 7.01 -1.34
CA VAL A 298 12.73 7.53 -0.46
C VAL A 298 11.59 6.52 -0.38
N ILE A 299 11.06 6.36 0.82
CA ILE A 299 9.81 5.63 1.05
C ILE A 299 8.74 6.58 1.59
N PHE A 300 7.60 6.65 0.91
CA PHE A 300 6.41 7.35 1.37
C PHE A 300 5.43 6.36 1.99
N ILE A 301 5.15 6.50 3.28
CA ILE A 301 4.26 5.61 4.03
C ILE A 301 2.91 6.30 4.21
N ILE A 302 1.87 5.72 3.61
CA ILE A 302 0.53 6.30 3.55
C ILE A 302 -0.51 5.30 4.04
N GLY A 303 -1.28 5.67 5.07
CA GLY A 303 -2.39 4.85 5.55
C GLY A 303 -1.99 3.51 6.19
N TYR A 304 -0.71 3.34 6.55
CA TYR A 304 -0.19 2.15 7.22
C TYR A 304 -0.26 2.31 8.74
N SER A 305 -0.77 1.31 9.46
CA SER A 305 -1.00 1.38 10.91
C SER A 305 0.25 1.17 11.77
N PHE A 306 1.36 0.70 11.18
CA PHE A 306 2.54 0.21 11.91
C PHE A 306 2.24 -0.96 12.85
N SER A 307 1.15 -1.69 12.63
CA SER A 307 0.80 -2.88 13.43
C SER A 307 1.58 -4.14 13.05
N ASP A 308 2.30 -4.15 11.92
CA ASP A 308 3.13 -5.29 11.49
C ASP A 308 4.59 -5.07 11.90
N GLU A 309 5.01 -5.75 12.96
CA GLU A 309 6.35 -5.61 13.55
C GLU A 309 7.47 -5.99 12.56
N HIS A 310 7.23 -6.97 11.68
CA HIS A 310 8.25 -7.44 10.75
C HIS A 310 8.59 -6.36 9.71
N LEU A 311 7.56 -5.73 9.13
CA LEU A 311 7.76 -4.62 8.20
C LEU A 311 8.41 -3.41 8.87
N ASN A 312 8.02 -3.11 10.12
CA ASN A 312 8.65 -2.04 10.91
C ASN A 312 10.15 -2.31 11.11
N ASN A 313 10.52 -3.54 11.46
CA ASN A 313 11.91 -3.97 11.65
C ASN A 313 12.74 -3.81 10.39
N ILE A 314 12.17 -4.09 9.21
CA ILE A 314 12.83 -3.86 7.93
C ILE A 314 13.09 -2.37 7.69
N ILE A 315 12.11 -1.51 7.98
CA ILE A 315 12.27 -0.06 7.84
C ILE A 315 13.36 0.46 8.80
N TYR A 316 13.41 -0.05 10.05
CA TYR A 316 14.49 0.29 10.99
C TYR A 316 15.86 -0.15 10.49
N GLN A 317 15.96 -1.38 9.98
CA GLN A 317 17.20 -1.90 9.43
C GLN A 317 17.67 -1.07 8.24
N ALA A 318 16.76 -0.67 7.35
CA ALA A 318 17.08 0.21 6.22
C ALA A 318 17.57 1.59 6.69
N LEU A 319 16.95 2.18 7.70
CA LEU A 319 17.45 3.42 8.31
C LEU A 319 18.84 3.24 8.94
N ALA A 320 19.12 2.08 9.55
CA ALA A 320 20.42 1.81 10.16
C ALA A 320 21.53 1.56 9.13
N SER A 321 21.22 0.87 8.02
CA SER A 321 22.20 0.46 7.01
C SER A 321 22.39 1.48 5.87
N ASN A 322 21.33 2.20 5.48
CA ASN A 322 21.35 3.14 4.37
C ASN A 322 21.32 4.59 4.87
N SER A 323 22.48 5.24 4.89
CA SER A 323 22.61 6.65 5.32
C SER A 323 21.85 7.66 4.45
N SER A 324 21.49 7.27 3.21
CA SER A 324 20.84 8.16 2.22
C SER A 324 19.33 8.00 2.11
N ILE A 325 18.73 7.00 2.78
CA ILE A 325 17.28 6.77 2.73
C ILE A 325 16.54 7.92 3.42
N SER A 326 15.46 8.39 2.80
CA SER A 326 14.48 9.29 3.43
C SER A 326 13.17 8.54 3.67
N VAL A 327 12.58 8.70 4.86
CA VAL A 327 11.31 8.07 5.24
C VAL A 327 10.27 9.15 5.47
N VAL A 328 9.20 9.17 4.70
CA VAL A 328 8.11 10.15 4.84
C VAL A 328 6.88 9.44 5.37
N ILE A 329 6.42 9.84 6.56
CA ILE A 329 5.28 9.22 7.24
C ILE A 329 4.11 10.21 7.24
N PHE A 330 3.00 9.81 6.63
CA PHE A 330 1.74 10.54 6.70
C PHE A 330 0.86 9.95 7.80
N GLY A 331 0.78 10.64 8.95
CA GLY A 331 -0.06 10.25 10.08
C GLY A 331 0.58 10.51 11.44
N GLU A 332 -0.27 10.61 12.47
CA GLU A 332 0.17 10.77 13.86
C GLU A 332 0.13 9.43 14.57
N TYR A 333 1.30 8.81 14.74
CA TYR A 333 1.44 7.53 15.43
C TYR A 333 2.23 7.73 16.73
N LYS A 334 1.54 7.99 17.84
CA LYS A 334 2.19 8.27 19.15
C LYS A 334 2.94 7.05 19.71
N ASP A 335 2.42 5.86 19.45
CA ASP A 335 2.95 4.61 19.98
C ASP A 335 3.97 3.93 19.05
N CYS A 336 4.09 4.38 17.80
CA CYS A 336 5.04 3.83 16.86
C CYS A 336 6.48 4.21 17.24
N PRO A 337 7.43 3.27 17.36
CA PRO A 337 8.79 3.63 17.72
C PRO A 337 9.48 4.47 16.63
N LEU A 338 9.09 4.38 15.35
CA LEU A 338 9.61 5.25 14.26
C LEU A 338 9.27 6.72 14.50
N ALA A 339 8.13 6.98 15.16
CA ALA A 339 7.72 8.32 15.52
C ALA A 339 8.48 8.89 16.73
N LYS A 340 9.17 8.05 17.51
CA LYS A 340 9.96 8.48 18.69
C LYS A 340 11.42 8.77 18.34
N ILE A 341 11.92 8.19 17.25
CA ILE A 341 13.29 8.37 16.79
C ILE A 341 13.48 9.78 16.22
N LYS A 342 14.46 10.51 16.75
CA LYS A 342 14.86 11.85 16.29
C LYS A 342 15.91 11.77 15.19
N ASP A 343 15.59 11.12 14.08
CA ASP A 343 16.49 11.01 12.92
C ASP A 343 16.09 12.02 11.85
N SER A 344 17.03 12.84 11.37
CA SER A 344 16.79 13.89 10.39
C SER A 344 16.32 13.38 9.02
N ARG A 345 16.41 12.08 8.77
CA ARG A 345 15.93 11.43 7.54
C ARG A 345 14.46 11.04 7.60
N ILE A 346 13.84 11.12 8.79
CA ILE A 346 12.43 10.80 8.99
C ILE A 346 11.63 12.10 8.95
N TYR A 347 10.71 12.20 8.00
CA TYR A 347 9.76 13.29 7.86
C TYR A 347 8.38 12.82 8.33
N ARG A 348 7.72 13.60 9.17
CA ARG A 348 6.38 13.29 9.68
C ARG A 348 5.43 14.42 9.35
N ILE A 349 4.35 14.08 8.66
CA ILE A 349 3.34 15.03 8.21
C ILE A 349 1.99 14.56 8.74
N PHE A 350 1.35 15.40 9.56
CA PHE A 350 0.01 15.13 10.07
C PHE A 350 -0.68 16.45 10.46
N GLY A 351 -1.98 16.39 10.70
CA GLY A 351 -2.75 17.59 11.01
C GLY A 351 -4.10 17.68 10.31
N THR A 352 -4.77 18.80 10.56
CA THR A 352 -6.09 19.13 10.03
C THR A 352 -6.05 20.48 9.32
N VAL A 353 -6.62 20.51 8.13
CA VAL A 353 -6.81 21.67 7.26
C VAL A 353 -8.32 21.92 7.18
N GLN A 354 -8.77 23.17 7.36
CA GLN A 354 -10.18 23.56 7.29
C GLN A 354 -11.11 22.75 8.24
N GLU A 355 -10.62 22.39 9.43
CA GLU A 355 -11.32 21.66 10.52
C GLU A 355 -11.82 20.23 10.21
N THR A 356 -12.04 19.86 8.95
CA THR A 356 -12.58 18.55 8.55
C THR A 356 -11.57 17.70 7.78
N ASN A 357 -10.69 18.31 6.99
CA ASN A 357 -9.80 17.58 6.09
C ASN A 357 -8.47 17.27 6.77
N LYS A 358 -8.10 15.99 6.81
CA LYS A 358 -6.82 15.55 7.37
C LYS A 358 -5.76 15.49 6.28
N ILE A 359 -4.66 16.22 6.47
CA ILE A 359 -3.56 16.32 5.49
C ILE A 359 -2.89 14.97 5.18
N HIS A 360 -2.98 14.03 6.11
CA HIS A 360 -2.37 12.70 6.02
C HIS A 360 -3.31 11.65 5.41
N TYR A 361 -4.52 12.04 5.01
CA TYR A 361 -5.42 11.12 4.33
C TYR A 361 -5.04 11.00 2.85
N PHE A 362 -5.23 9.80 2.30
CA PHE A 362 -4.84 9.47 0.93
C PHE A 362 -5.41 10.47 -0.09
N GLU A 363 -6.67 10.85 0.07
CA GLU A 363 -7.34 11.86 -0.77
C GLU A 363 -6.55 13.18 -0.82
N TYR A 364 -6.21 13.75 0.33
CA TYR A 364 -5.48 15.02 0.39
C TYR A 364 -4.05 14.90 -0.14
N ILE A 365 -3.38 13.78 0.15
CA ILE A 365 -2.01 13.53 -0.33
C ILE A 365 -1.99 13.49 -1.86
N VAL A 366 -2.92 12.76 -2.46
CA VAL A 366 -2.98 12.61 -3.92
C VAL A 366 -3.39 13.91 -4.60
N THR A 367 -4.43 14.58 -4.10
CA THR A 367 -4.99 15.78 -4.74
C THR A 367 -4.09 16.99 -4.59
N GLU A 368 -3.59 17.24 -3.37
CA GLU A 368 -2.94 18.50 -3.01
C GLU A 368 -1.42 18.43 -2.84
N LEU A 369 -0.87 17.29 -2.37
CA LEU A 369 0.54 17.21 -1.98
C LEU A 369 1.46 16.63 -3.05
N LEU A 370 1.02 15.59 -3.77
CA LEU A 370 1.82 15.00 -4.83
C LEU A 370 1.94 15.96 -6.02
N PRO A 371 3.16 16.14 -6.57
CA PRO A 371 3.37 17.01 -7.72
C PRO A 371 2.65 16.43 -8.95
N ASN A 372 2.11 17.31 -9.79
CA ASN A 372 1.63 16.91 -11.11
C ASN A 372 2.84 16.81 -12.03
N VAL A 373 3.14 15.62 -12.54
CA VAL A 373 4.24 15.39 -13.50
C VAL A 373 4.03 16.19 -14.78
N ASP A 374 2.76 16.41 -15.16
CA ASP A 374 2.35 17.18 -16.35
C ASP A 374 2.64 18.68 -16.28
N LYS A 375 3.01 19.22 -15.11
CA LYS A 375 3.64 20.53 -15.08
C LYS A 375 5.09 20.31 -15.44
N ASN A 376 5.36 20.25 -16.75
CA ASN A 376 6.69 20.39 -17.30
C ASN A 376 7.42 21.45 -16.49
N VAL A 377 8.47 21.03 -15.78
CA VAL A 377 9.29 21.92 -14.95
C VAL A 377 9.74 23.14 -15.77
N ASP A 378 9.89 22.97 -17.08
CA ASP A 378 10.13 24.01 -18.06
C ASP A 378 9.03 25.08 -18.12
N THR A 379 7.75 24.73 -18.11
CA THR A 379 6.66 25.72 -18.11
C THR A 379 6.62 26.53 -16.81
N THR A 380 6.85 25.91 -15.66
CA THR A 380 6.92 26.64 -14.39
C THR A 380 8.16 27.53 -14.28
N LEU A 381 9.31 27.08 -14.80
CA LEU A 381 10.54 27.89 -14.86
C LEU A 381 10.40 29.05 -15.86
N LEU A 382 9.74 28.82 -17.01
CA LEU A 382 9.40 29.87 -17.97
C LEU A 382 8.43 30.88 -17.36
N ASP A 383 7.40 30.42 -16.67
CA ASP A 383 6.41 31.31 -16.03
C ASP A 383 7.05 32.13 -14.90
N ASP A 384 7.91 31.53 -14.07
CA ASP A 384 8.66 32.23 -13.02
C ASP A 384 9.70 33.20 -13.60
N PHE A 385 10.37 32.84 -14.70
CA PHE A 385 11.29 33.70 -15.44
C PHE A 385 10.56 34.89 -16.07
N VAL A 386 9.46 34.65 -16.78
CA VAL A 386 8.61 35.68 -17.39
C VAL A 386 8.00 36.60 -16.33
N SER A 387 7.55 36.05 -15.20
CA SER A 387 7.10 36.84 -14.03
C SER A 387 8.20 37.75 -13.50
N SER A 388 9.42 37.22 -13.33
CA SER A 388 10.56 37.97 -12.81
C SER A 388 11.01 39.07 -13.78
N LEU A 389 10.99 38.79 -15.08
CA LEU A 389 11.33 39.72 -16.14
C LEU A 389 10.28 40.85 -16.24
N ASN A 390 8.99 40.52 -16.15
CA ASN A 390 7.91 41.50 -16.09
C ASN A 390 7.95 42.39 -14.83
N LYS A 391 8.42 41.86 -13.69
CA LYS A 391 8.65 42.65 -12.47
C LYS A 391 9.84 43.60 -12.60
N ALA A 392 10.89 43.20 -13.33
CA ALA A 392 12.03 44.05 -13.60
C ALA A 392 11.67 45.19 -14.56
N LEU A 393 10.96 44.88 -15.65
CA LEU A 393 10.48 45.89 -16.61
C LEU A 393 9.55 46.94 -15.98
N LYS A 394 8.65 46.52 -15.07
CA LYS A 394 7.78 47.46 -14.35
C LYS A 394 8.50 48.38 -13.35
N ARG A 395 9.75 48.10 -12.98
CA ARG A 395 10.56 49.00 -12.14
C ARG A 395 11.22 50.11 -12.95
N ASP A 396 11.59 49.83 -14.21
CA ASP A 396 12.21 50.82 -15.09
C ASP A 396 11.22 51.86 -15.62
N ASP A 397 9.92 51.53 -15.74
CA ASP A 397 8.87 52.48 -16.13
C ASP A 397 8.46 53.48 -15.02
N THR A 398 9.06 53.38 -13.83
CA THR A 398 8.77 54.26 -12.67
C THR A 398 9.97 55.12 -12.23
N ALA A 399 11.04 55.17 -13.02
CA ALA A 399 12.23 55.98 -12.78
C ALA A 399 12.21 57.30 -13.57
#